data_AF-A0ABD4KW36-F1
#
_entry.id   AF-A0ABD4KW36-F1
#
_cell.length_a   1.000
_cell.length_b   1.000
_cell.length_c   1.000
_cell.angle_alpha   90.00
_cell.angle_beta   90.00
_cell.angle_gamma   90.00
#
_symmetry.space_group_name_H-M   'P 1'
#
loop_
_entity.id
_entity.type
_entity.pdbx_description
1 polymer ?
#
loop_
_entity_poly.entity_id
_entity_poly.type
_entity_poly.pdbx_seq_one_letter_code
_entity_poly.pdbx_strand_id
1 'polypeptide(L)'
;GKTFIAFQIVHKLFQSRWNKESPGTRRPRILFLADRNILADQAINTFNPYEKDLIKINGEEVRKRGGVVPTNAHIFFAIYQAIAERENIEGYYKAYPSDFFDLVMIDECHRG
;
A
#
# COMPACT_ATOMS: atom_id res chain seq x y z
N GLY A 1 15.34 -3.73 11.64
CA GLY A 1 14.36 -3.72 12.74
C GLY A 1 12.98 -3.26 12.31
N LYS A 2 12.84 -2.02 11.82
CA LYS A 2 11.53 -1.39 11.49
C LYS A 2 10.66 -2.21 10.55
N THR A 3 11.21 -2.66 9.41
CA THR A 3 10.49 -3.46 8.41
C THR A 3 9.96 -4.78 8.96
N PHE A 4 10.72 -5.44 9.85
CA PHE A 4 10.26 -6.67 10.50
C PHE A 4 9.09 -6.41 11.45
N ILE A 5 9.15 -5.35 12.25
CA ILE A 5 8.03 -4.94 13.11
C ILE A 5 6.80 -4.57 12.27
N ALA A 6 7.00 -3.84 11.17
CA ALA A 6 5.93 -3.51 10.24
C ALA A 6 5.26 -4.77 9.66
N PHE A 7 6.05 -5.76 9.25
CA PHE A 7 5.53 -7.06 8.83
C PHE A 7 4.72 -7.75 9.94
N GLN A 8 5.23 -7.79 11.17
CA GLN A 8 4.53 -8.42 12.30
C GLN A 8 3.19 -7.73 12.62
N ILE A 9 3.14 -6.40 12.56
CA ILE A 9 1.89 -5.63 12.73
C ILE A 9 0.90 -6.01 11.64
N VAL A 10 1.31 -5.96 10.37
CA VAL A 10 0.43 -6.30 9.26
C VAL A 10 -0.02 -7.74 9.32
N HIS A 11 0.87 -8.68 9.62
CA HIS A 11 0.54 -10.08 9.77
C HIS A 11 -0.60 -10.27 10.77
N LYS A 12 -0.51 -9.66 11.96
CA LYS A 12 -1.56 -9.75 12.99
C LYS A 12 -2.89 -9.14 12.53
N LEU A 13 -2.88 -7.94 11.96
CA LEU A 13 -4.08 -7.27 11.46
C LEU A 13 -4.76 -8.04 10.32
N PHE A 14 -3.95 -8.65 9.47
CA PHE A 14 -4.41 -9.41 8.32
C PHE A 14 -5.05 -10.74 8.75
N GLN A 15 -4.42 -11.47 9.68
CA GLN A 15 -4.97 -12.72 10.23
C GLN A 15 -6.23 -12.47 11.06
N SER A 16 -6.30 -11.36 11.80
CA SER A 16 -7.48 -11.01 12.58
C SER A 16 -8.63 -10.41 11.75
N ARG A 17 -8.42 -10.19 10.45
CA ARG A 17 -9.37 -9.49 9.56
C ARG A 17 -9.81 -8.14 10.12
N TRP A 18 -8.86 -7.42 10.74
CA TRP A 18 -9.12 -6.09 11.24
C TRP A 18 -9.39 -5.13 10.06
N ASN A 19 -10.38 -4.25 10.20
CA ASN A 19 -10.70 -3.21 9.22
C ASN A 19 -11.48 -2.07 9.92
N LYS A 20 -11.59 -0.90 9.28
CA LYS A 20 -12.23 0.30 9.85
C LYS A 20 -13.75 0.21 9.99
N GLU A 21 -14.41 -0.55 9.13
CA GLU A 21 -15.87 -0.63 9.07
C GLU A 21 -16.42 -1.53 10.19
N SER A 22 -16.00 -2.79 10.20
CA SER A 22 -16.42 -3.79 11.17
C SER A 22 -15.34 -4.87 11.29
N PRO A 23 -14.52 -4.85 12.36
CA PRO A 23 -13.48 -5.85 12.56
C PRO A 23 -14.01 -7.28 12.45
N GLY A 24 -13.29 -8.15 11.72
CA GLY A 24 -13.64 -9.55 11.50
C GLY A 24 -14.35 -9.85 10.16
N THR A 25 -14.91 -8.84 9.48
CA THR A 25 -15.71 -9.05 8.24
C THR A 25 -14.84 -9.24 6.99
N ARG A 26 -13.83 -8.39 6.80
CA ARG A 26 -12.91 -8.43 5.65
C ARG A 26 -11.47 -8.22 6.09
N ARG A 27 -10.53 -8.68 5.26
CA ARG A 27 -9.10 -8.35 5.42
C ARG A 27 -8.90 -6.83 5.25
N PRO A 28 -7.92 -6.24 5.96
CA PRO A 28 -7.61 -4.82 5.81
C PRO A 28 -7.08 -4.53 4.41
N ARG A 29 -7.24 -3.28 3.98
CA ARG A 29 -6.55 -2.66 2.85
C ARG A 29 -5.46 -1.75 3.42
N ILE A 30 -4.21 -2.16 3.29
CA ILE A 30 -3.06 -1.51 3.91
C ILE A 30 -2.20 -0.90 2.81
N LEU A 31 -1.90 0.40 2.93
CA LEU A 31 -1.00 1.11 2.03
C LEU A 31 0.35 1.32 2.70
N PHE A 32 1.41 0.77 2.13
CA PHE A 32 2.80 1.05 2.46
C PHE A 32 3.37 2.13 1.55
N LEU A 33 3.81 3.23 2.15
CA LEU A 33 4.47 4.34 1.47
C LEU A 33 5.96 4.33 1.79
N ALA A 34 6.78 4.30 0.75
CA ALA A 34 8.24 4.36 0.87
C ALA A 34 8.82 5.53 0.06
N ASP A 35 9.99 6.00 0.49
CA ASP A 35 10.72 7.09 -0.18
C ASP A 35 11.35 6.64 -1.51
N ARG A 36 11.84 5.39 -1.60
CA ARG A 36 12.62 4.89 -2.75
C ARG A 36 12.17 3.52 -3.20
N ASN A 37 12.31 3.24 -4.49
CA ASN A 37 12.03 1.93 -5.08
C ASN A 37 12.72 0.78 -4.34
N ILE A 38 14.01 0.93 -4.03
CA ILE A 38 14.78 -0.09 -3.30
C ILE A 38 14.15 -0.45 -1.95
N LEU A 39 13.57 0.53 -1.23
CA LEU A 39 12.92 0.31 0.06
C LEU A 39 11.57 -0.39 -0.12
N ALA A 40 10.80 0.01 -1.13
CA ALA A 40 9.56 -0.68 -1.48
C ALA A 40 9.82 -2.14 -1.89
N ASP A 41 10.82 -2.39 -2.72
CA ASP A 41 11.13 -3.73 -3.21
C ASP A 41 11.66 -4.63 -2.08
N GLN A 42 12.49 -4.09 -1.18
CA GLN A 42 12.90 -4.78 0.05
C GLN A 42 11.71 -5.13 0.96
N ALA A 43 10.77 -4.20 1.13
CA ALA A 43 9.57 -4.45 1.88
C ALA A 43 8.73 -5.53 1.20
N ILE A 44 8.47 -5.45 -0.10
CA ILE A 44 7.73 -6.47 -0.86
C ILE A 44 8.33 -7.87 -0.66
N ASN A 45 9.65 -8.01 -0.73
CA ASN A 45 10.32 -9.30 -0.49
C ASN A 45 10.08 -9.85 0.92
N THR A 46 9.99 -8.97 1.93
CA THR A 46 9.65 -9.37 3.31
C THR A 46 8.19 -9.85 3.40
N PHE A 47 7.32 -9.38 2.52
CA PHE A 47 5.90 -9.70 2.45
C PHE A 47 5.59 -10.85 1.45
N ASN A 48 6.59 -11.61 1.00
CA ASN A 48 6.41 -12.75 0.10
C ASN A 48 5.30 -13.74 0.50
N PRO A 49 5.04 -14.04 1.80
CA PRO A 49 3.90 -14.88 2.19
C PRO A 49 2.52 -14.37 1.73
N TYR A 50 2.42 -13.09 1.36
CA TYR A 50 1.21 -12.40 0.91
C TYR A 50 1.26 -11.97 -0.55
N GLU A 51 2.15 -12.55 -1.37
CA GLU A 51 2.35 -12.14 -2.77
C GLU A 51 1.04 -12.06 -3.58
N LYS A 52 0.11 -12.99 -3.34
CA LYS A 52 -1.21 -13.02 -4.02
C LYS A 52 -2.16 -11.89 -3.60
N ASP A 53 -1.94 -11.32 -2.42
CA ASP A 53 -2.76 -10.25 -1.83
C ASP A 53 -2.08 -8.87 -1.98
N LEU A 54 -0.93 -8.81 -2.64
CA LEU A 54 -0.04 -7.66 -2.73
C LEU A 54 -0.05 -7.04 -4.12
N ILE A 55 0.03 -5.71 -4.20
CA ILE A 55 0.27 -5.00 -5.46
C ILE A 55 1.15 -3.76 -5.28
N LYS A 56 1.99 -3.45 -6.28
CA LYS A 56 2.74 -2.19 -6.35
C LYS A 56 1.97 -1.18 -7.22
N ILE A 57 1.58 -0.05 -6.64
CA ILE A 57 0.96 1.06 -7.35
C ILE A 57 2.07 1.87 -8.01
N ASN A 58 2.10 1.85 -9.34
CA ASN A 58 3.00 2.67 -10.14
C ASN A 58 2.36 2.98 -11.51
N GLY A 59 2.98 3.88 -12.27
CA GLY A 59 2.41 4.29 -13.57
C GLY A 59 2.40 3.19 -14.63
N GLU A 60 3.25 2.17 -14.52
CA GLU A 60 3.18 1.01 -15.42
C GLU A 60 1.93 0.16 -15.12
N GLU A 61 1.69 -0.16 -13.85
CA GLU A 61 0.54 -0.94 -13.41
C GLU A 61 -0.78 -0.24 -13.74
N VAL A 62 -0.87 1.07 -13.46
CA VAL A 62 -2.05 1.87 -13.79
C VAL A 62 -2.28 1.93 -15.30
N ARG A 63 -1.22 2.08 -16.11
CA ARG A 63 -1.32 2.05 -17.57
C ARG A 63 -1.79 0.70 -18.11
N LYS A 64 -1.28 -0.41 -17.56
CA LYS A 64 -1.74 -1.77 -17.91
C LYS A 64 -3.23 -1.96 -17.63
N ARG A 65 -3.78 -1.22 -16.66
CA ARG A 65 -5.20 -1.20 -16.29
C ARG A 65 -6.01 -0.11 -16.98
N GLY A 66 -5.50 0.50 -18.05
CA GLY A 66 -6.23 1.52 -18.81
C GLY A 66 -6.43 2.83 -18.04
N GLY A 67 -5.52 3.18 -17.13
CA GLY A 67 -5.63 4.39 -16.31
C GLY A 67 -6.32 4.19 -14.96
N VAL A 68 -6.80 2.99 -14.67
CA VAL A 68 -7.51 2.68 -13.42
C VAL A 68 -6.56 2.19 -12.34
N VAL A 69 -6.64 2.77 -11.15
CA VAL A 69 -5.84 2.34 -10.00
C VAL A 69 -6.26 0.95 -9.51
N PRO A 70 -5.32 0.09 -9.07
CA PRO A 70 -5.66 -1.25 -8.61
C PRO A 70 -6.49 -1.21 -7.33
N THR A 71 -7.58 -1.96 -7.27
CA THR A 71 -8.44 -2.08 -6.06
C THR A 71 -8.60 -3.51 -5.57
N ASN A 72 -8.19 -4.50 -6.36
CA ASN A 72 -8.35 -5.93 -6.12
C ASN A 72 -7.18 -6.56 -5.33
N ALA A 73 -6.68 -5.86 -4.33
CA ALA A 73 -5.62 -6.33 -3.43
C ALA A 73 -5.91 -5.90 -1.99
N HIS A 74 -5.11 -6.40 -1.05
CA HIS A 74 -5.21 -6.04 0.36
C HIS A 74 -3.96 -5.32 0.87
N ILE A 75 -2.80 -5.55 0.25
CA ILE A 75 -1.56 -4.88 0.62
C ILE A 75 -1.04 -4.12 -0.60
N PHE A 76 -0.94 -2.81 -0.46
CA PHE A 76 -0.57 -1.90 -1.54
C PHE A 76 0.79 -1.28 -1.21
N PHE A 77 1.73 -1.33 -2.13
CA PHE A 77 3.02 -0.66 -2.02
C PHE A 77 3.07 0.51 -2.99
N ALA A 78 3.55 1.65 -2.54
CA ALA A 78 3.71 2.82 -3.35
C ALA A 78 4.94 3.63 -2.95
N ILE A 79 5.49 4.35 -3.92
CA ILE A 79 6.46 5.41 -3.66
C ILE A 79 5.73 6.74 -3.55
N TYR A 80 6.05 7.57 -2.54
CA TYR A 80 5.38 8.87 -2.33
C TYR A 80 5.28 9.66 -3.64
N GLN A 81 6.42 9.86 -4.31
CA GLN A 81 6.50 10.62 -5.55
C GLN A 81 5.69 10.02 -6.70
N ALA A 82 5.41 8.72 -6.67
CA ALA A 82 4.72 8.02 -7.75
C ALA A 82 3.19 8.11 -7.62
N ILE A 83 2.67 8.28 -6.40
CA ILE A 83 1.22 8.37 -6.13
C ILE A 83 0.73 9.77 -5.75
N ALA A 84 1.66 10.68 -5.45
CA ALA A 84 1.37 12.09 -5.20
C ALA A 84 1.03 12.83 -6.50
N GLU A 85 0.32 13.94 -6.35
CA GLU A 85 0.06 14.86 -7.45
C GLU A 85 1.37 15.44 -8.00
N ARG A 86 1.41 15.56 -9.32
CA ARG A 86 2.43 16.33 -10.04
C ARG A 86 1.71 17.40 -10.84
N GLU A 87 2.43 18.43 -11.28
CA GLU A 87 1.86 19.64 -11.92
C GLU A 87 0.83 19.37 -13.03
N ASN A 88 0.83 18.19 -13.66
CA ASN A 88 -0.12 17.81 -14.72
C ASN A 88 -0.71 16.39 -14.57
N ILE A 89 -0.55 15.74 -13.41
CA ILE A 89 -1.05 14.38 -13.18
C ILE A 89 -1.72 14.34 -11.81
N GLU A 90 -3.02 14.10 -11.81
CA GLU A 90 -3.78 13.84 -10.59
C GLU A 90 -3.18 12.61 -9.88
N GLY A 91 -2.87 12.75 -8.60
CA GLY A 91 -2.12 11.73 -7.87
C GLY A 91 -2.96 10.46 -7.71
N TYR A 92 -2.37 9.29 -8.01
CA TYR A 92 -3.06 7.99 -7.91
C TYR A 92 -3.73 7.76 -6.54
N TYR A 93 -3.21 8.36 -5.46
CA TYR A 93 -3.84 8.27 -4.14
C TYR A 93 -5.26 8.85 -4.12
N LYS A 94 -5.49 9.99 -4.79
CA LYS A 94 -6.80 10.67 -4.81
C LYS A 94 -7.84 9.95 -5.67
N ALA A 95 -7.43 9.02 -6.52
CA ALA A 95 -8.34 8.17 -7.28
C ALA A 95 -9.04 7.10 -6.40
N TYR A 96 -8.57 6.89 -5.16
CA TYR A 96 -9.23 6.01 -4.21
C TYR A 96 -10.26 6.79 -3.36
N PRO A 97 -11.39 6.16 -2.97
CA PRO A 97 -12.26 6.70 -1.92
C PRO A 97 -11.46 7.03 -0.64
N SER A 98 -11.85 8.09 0.07
CA SER A 98 -11.14 8.57 1.27
C SER A 98 -11.06 7.54 2.41
N ASP A 99 -11.98 6.58 2.42
CA ASP A 99 -12.11 5.50 3.40
C ASP A 99 -11.58 4.15 2.87
N PHE A 100 -11.00 4.12 1.65
CA PHE A 100 -10.59 2.87 1.01
C PHE A 100 -9.51 2.11 1.78
N PHE A 101 -8.51 2.82 2.33
CA PHE A 101 -7.42 2.21 3.09
C PHE A 101 -7.74 2.19 4.59
N ASP A 102 -7.66 1.01 5.20
CA ASP A 102 -7.83 0.84 6.65
C ASP A 102 -6.59 1.29 7.44
N LEU A 103 -5.41 1.17 6.83
CA LEU A 103 -4.14 1.57 7.45
C LEU A 103 -3.19 2.13 6.39
N VAL A 104 -2.52 3.23 6.71
CA VAL A 104 -1.41 3.77 5.92
C VAL A 104 -0.15 3.69 6.77
N MET A 105 0.86 2.99 6.28
CA MET A 105 2.16 2.83 6.90
C MET A 105 3.20 3.62 6.10
N ILE A 106 3.85 4.56 6.77
CA ILE A 106 4.80 5.51 6.19
C ILE A 106 6.20 5.09 6.64
N ASP A 107 7.01 4.59 5.71
CA ASP A 107 8.45 4.37 5.93
C ASP A 107 9.21 5.68 5.69
N GLU A 108 10.32 5.84 6.42
CA GLU A 108 11.13 7.06 6.47
C GLU A 108 10.32 8.35 6.72
N CYS A 109 9.41 8.29 7.70
CA CYS A 109 8.54 9.40 8.11
C CYS A 109 9.28 10.68 8.56
N HIS A 110 10.60 10.62 8.75
CA HIS A 110 11.44 11.76 9.07
C HIS A 110 11.75 12.66 7.86
N ARG A 111 11.38 12.26 6.63
CA ARG A 111 11.68 12.99 5.39
C ARG A 111 10.59 13.98 4.96
N GLY A 112 9.80 14.48 5.91
CA GLY A 112 8.75 15.50 5.68
C GLY A 112 9.19 16.88 6.14
#